data_AF-A0A0V0J5Q3-F1
#
_entry.id   AF-A0A0V0J5Q3-F1
#
_cell.length_a   1.000
_cell.length_b   1.000
_cell.length_c   1.000
_cell.angle_alpha   90.00
_cell.angle_beta   90.00
_cell.angle_gamma   90.00
#
_symmetry.space_group_name_H-M   'P 1'
#
loop_
_entity.id
_entity.type
_entity.pdbx_description
1 polymer ?
#
loop_
_entity_poly.entity_id
_entity_poly.type
_entity_poly.pdbx_seq_one_letter_code
_entity_poly.pdbx_strand_id
1 'polypeptide(L)'
;MQHSGTSQEELMLFIKRLSKSLHDENMTIVLAIPPPVYQGGYTGSFVREHFNFLSSDVDFFSLMTYDYSNPYIPGPNSPIKWVRECVELLAPSGSKSNLRYKILVGLNFYGYDLVPNQRSGHPVLGHEFVRMVDKHHPKFRWNSEWAEHYIEFEDSSGHEHVVYFPSTLSIARRISLVQELGTGISIWEIGQGLDSFYEQL
;
A
#
# COMPACT_ATOMS: atom_id res chain seq x y z
N MET A 1 18.97 -18.21 -6.00
CA MET A 1 18.21 -19.47 -5.84
C MET A 1 17.49 -19.34 -4.51
N GLN A 2 16.25 -18.85 -4.55
CA GLN A 2 15.52 -18.36 -3.38
C GLN A 2 14.43 -19.39 -3.05
N HIS A 3 14.33 -19.75 -1.77
CA HIS A 3 13.68 -20.93 -1.20
C HIS A 3 12.40 -21.43 -1.91
N SER A 4 12.52 -22.50 -2.69
CA SER A 4 11.40 -23.31 -3.20
C SER A 4 11.12 -24.52 -2.29
N GLY A 5 11.08 -24.31 -0.97
CA GLY A 5 11.21 -25.41 0.00
C GLY A 5 10.22 -25.43 1.17
N THR A 6 9.23 -24.54 1.19
CA THR A 6 8.08 -24.65 2.08
C THR A 6 6.86 -24.50 1.21
N SER A 7 6.00 -25.52 1.16
CA SER A 7 4.76 -25.37 0.38
C SER A 7 3.96 -24.21 0.98
N GLN A 8 3.26 -23.44 0.15
CA GLN A 8 2.39 -22.36 0.62
C GLN A 8 1.42 -22.86 1.72
N GLU A 9 1.02 -24.13 1.64
CA GLU A 9 0.25 -24.84 2.66
C GLU A 9 1.00 -24.99 3.99
N GLU A 10 2.27 -25.41 4.00
CA GLU A 10 3.08 -25.53 5.21
C GLU A 10 3.23 -24.18 5.93
N LEU A 11 3.43 -23.09 5.18
CA LEU A 11 3.47 -21.74 5.74
C LEU A 11 2.12 -21.37 6.36
N MET A 12 1.01 -21.62 5.67
CA MET A 12 -0.33 -21.33 6.22
C MET A 12 -0.63 -22.17 7.46
N LEU A 13 -0.25 -23.44 7.49
CA LEU A 13 -0.39 -24.32 8.67
C LEU A 13 0.50 -23.85 9.83
N PHE A 14 1.71 -23.36 9.54
CA PHE A 14 2.55 -22.72 10.53
C PHE A 14 1.88 -21.47 11.12
N ILE A 15 1.32 -20.59 10.28
CA ILE A 15 0.61 -19.38 10.74
C ILE A 15 -0.57 -19.76 11.65
N LYS A 16 -1.37 -20.78 11.31
CA LYS A 16 -2.47 -21.24 12.18
C LYS A 16 -1.97 -21.74 13.55
N ARG A 17 -0.89 -22.54 13.56
CA ARG A 17 -0.28 -23.02 14.81
C ARG A 17 0.27 -21.88 15.66
N LEU A 18 0.98 -20.94 15.03
CA LEU A 18 1.50 -19.74 15.70
C LEU A 18 0.36 -18.89 16.27
N SER A 19 -0.68 -18.65 15.48
CA SER A 19 -1.87 -17.90 15.89
C SER A 19 -2.51 -18.51 17.13
N LYS A 20 -2.68 -19.85 17.14
CA LYS A 20 -3.19 -20.55 18.31
C LYS A 20 -2.31 -20.32 19.54
N SER A 21 -1.00 -20.48 19.43
CA SER A 21 -0.08 -20.25 20.55
C SER A 21 -0.12 -18.80 21.06
N LEU A 22 -0.25 -17.81 20.17
CA LEU A 22 -0.37 -16.40 20.55
C LEU A 22 -1.70 -16.13 21.27
N HIS A 23 -2.80 -16.69 20.77
CA HIS A 23 -4.12 -16.55 21.40
C HIS A 23 -4.21 -17.23 22.77
N ASP A 24 -3.55 -18.38 22.95
CA ASP A 24 -3.46 -19.06 24.25
C ASP A 24 -2.76 -18.17 25.31
N GLU A 25 -1.92 -17.22 24.88
CA GLU A 25 -1.25 -16.20 25.70
C GLU A 25 -1.93 -14.81 25.66
N ASN A 26 -3.17 -14.72 25.16
CA ASN A 26 -3.92 -13.46 24.96
C ASN A 26 -3.23 -12.40 24.09
N MET A 27 -2.41 -12.82 23.12
CA MET A 27 -1.73 -11.94 22.16
C MET A 27 -2.46 -11.88 20.83
N THR A 28 -2.41 -10.72 20.17
CA THR A 28 -2.97 -10.50 18.81
C THR A 28 -1.95 -10.86 17.73
N ILE A 29 -2.42 -11.40 16.61
CA ILE A 29 -1.63 -11.59 15.40
C ILE A 29 -2.13 -10.70 14.24
N VAL A 30 -1.21 -9.90 13.70
CA VAL A 30 -1.43 -9.14 12.46
C VAL A 30 -0.51 -9.68 11.39
N LEU A 31 -1.08 -10.19 10.29
CA LEU A 31 -0.31 -10.76 9.19
C LEU A 31 -0.15 -9.74 8.06
N ALA A 32 1.09 -9.37 7.74
CA ALA A 32 1.38 -8.60 6.53
C ALA A 32 1.16 -9.47 5.29
N ILE A 33 0.39 -8.95 4.32
CA ILE A 33 0.08 -9.68 3.08
C ILE A 33 0.32 -8.79 1.85
N PRO A 34 0.86 -9.37 0.75
CA PRO A 34 0.97 -8.65 -0.51
C PRO A 34 -0.42 -8.42 -1.13
N PRO A 35 -0.54 -7.49 -2.10
CA PRO A 35 -1.78 -7.32 -2.84
C PRO A 35 -2.11 -8.60 -3.64
N PRO A 36 -3.40 -8.94 -3.81
CA PRO A 36 -3.83 -10.09 -4.60
C PRO A 36 -3.66 -9.88 -6.11
N VAL A 37 -3.41 -8.65 -6.55
CA VAL A 37 -3.22 -8.28 -7.95
C VAL A 37 -2.19 -7.14 -8.04
N TYR A 38 -1.28 -7.22 -9.01
CA TYR A 38 -0.26 -6.21 -9.28
C TYR A 38 -0.59 -5.42 -10.56
N GLN A 39 0.17 -4.34 -10.79
CA GLN A 39 0.11 -3.54 -12.03
C GLN A 39 0.14 -4.43 -13.27
N GLY A 40 -0.79 -4.24 -14.20
CA GLY A 40 -0.92 -5.07 -15.40
C GLY A 40 -1.79 -6.33 -15.22
N GLY A 41 -2.39 -6.52 -14.04
CA GLY A 41 -3.34 -7.62 -13.79
C GLY A 41 -2.68 -8.95 -13.41
N TYR A 42 -1.39 -8.94 -13.05
CA TYR A 42 -0.70 -10.15 -12.58
C TYR A 42 -1.22 -10.57 -11.21
N THR A 43 -1.64 -11.83 -11.09
CA THR A 43 -2.10 -12.42 -9.83
C THR A 43 -0.97 -12.44 -8.80
N GLY A 44 -1.28 -11.99 -7.58
CA GLY A 44 -0.36 -12.03 -6.46
C GLY A 44 -0.25 -13.41 -5.81
N SER A 45 0.75 -13.57 -4.94
CA SER A 45 0.96 -14.82 -4.20
C SER A 45 -0.07 -15.04 -3.09
N PHE A 46 -0.74 -13.98 -2.62
CA PHE A 46 -1.78 -14.05 -1.59
C PHE A 46 -3.14 -13.70 -2.19
N VAL A 47 -4.00 -14.69 -2.36
CA VAL A 47 -5.33 -14.56 -2.97
C VAL A 47 -6.43 -14.93 -1.96
N ARG A 48 -7.67 -14.85 -2.42
CA ARG A 48 -8.87 -15.05 -1.62
C ARG A 48 -8.91 -16.39 -0.88
N GLU A 49 -8.44 -17.45 -1.51
CA GLU A 49 -8.40 -18.79 -0.94
C GLU A 49 -7.53 -18.80 0.33
N HIS A 50 -6.38 -18.13 0.28
CA HIS A 50 -5.46 -17.98 1.43
C HIS A 50 -6.07 -17.09 2.52
N PHE A 51 -6.69 -15.97 2.13
CA PHE A 51 -7.41 -15.10 3.06
C PHE A 51 -8.51 -15.87 3.82
N ASN A 52 -9.36 -16.60 3.09
CA ASN A 52 -10.43 -17.40 3.69
C ASN A 52 -9.87 -18.47 4.63
N PHE A 53 -8.80 -19.16 4.23
CA PHE A 53 -8.18 -20.22 5.03
C PHE A 53 -7.62 -19.73 6.37
N LEU A 54 -7.11 -18.50 6.40
CA LEU A 54 -6.50 -17.89 7.60
C LEU A 54 -7.47 -16.99 8.38
N SER A 55 -8.60 -16.59 7.80
CA SER A 55 -9.51 -15.59 8.36
C SER A 55 -10.12 -15.96 9.71
N SER A 56 -10.20 -17.25 10.07
CA SER A 56 -10.65 -17.69 11.40
C SER A 56 -9.58 -17.60 12.48
N ASP A 57 -8.31 -17.57 12.07
CA ASP A 57 -7.16 -17.69 12.97
C ASP A 57 -6.49 -16.33 13.12
N VAL A 58 -6.28 -15.59 12.04
CA VAL A 58 -5.63 -14.27 12.08
C VAL A 58 -6.61 -13.17 12.51
N ASP A 59 -6.17 -12.27 13.39
CA ASP A 59 -7.00 -11.15 13.87
C ASP A 59 -7.15 -10.07 12.79
N PHE A 60 -6.02 -9.62 12.22
CA PHE A 60 -5.99 -8.61 11.16
C PHE A 60 -4.95 -8.89 10.07
N PHE A 61 -5.19 -8.37 8.87
CA PHE A 61 -4.29 -8.47 7.73
C PHE A 61 -3.82 -7.08 7.33
N SER A 62 -2.52 -6.81 7.45
CA SER A 62 -1.88 -5.58 6.96
C SER A 62 -1.65 -5.71 5.46
N LEU A 63 -2.58 -5.18 4.66
CA LEU A 63 -2.58 -5.32 3.21
C LEU A 63 -1.69 -4.24 2.57
N MET A 64 -0.61 -4.66 1.91
CA MET A 64 0.37 -3.76 1.29
C MET A 64 -0.15 -3.15 -0.02
N THR A 65 -1.16 -2.28 0.07
CA THR A 65 -1.75 -1.53 -1.07
C THR A 65 -0.97 -0.27 -1.42
N TYR A 66 0.35 -0.40 -1.54
CA TYR A 66 1.30 0.63 -1.97
C TYR A 66 2.40 -0.04 -2.81
N ASP A 67 3.33 0.75 -3.34
CA ASP A 67 4.36 0.28 -4.29
C ASP A 67 3.78 -0.35 -5.58
N TYR A 68 2.67 0.21 -6.08
CA TYR A 68 2.05 -0.21 -7.34
C TYR A 68 2.98 -0.02 -8.54
N SER A 69 3.73 1.08 -8.57
CA SER A 69 4.67 1.43 -9.64
C SER A 69 6.12 1.21 -9.20
N ASN A 70 7.03 1.15 -10.15
CA ASN A 70 8.47 0.99 -9.90
C ASN A 70 9.31 1.78 -10.93
N PRO A 71 10.63 1.92 -10.75
CA PRO A 71 11.47 2.69 -11.67
C PRO A 71 11.43 2.25 -13.15
N TYR A 72 11.12 0.99 -13.43
CA TYR A 72 10.97 0.49 -14.80
C TYR A 72 9.58 0.77 -15.40
N ILE A 73 8.57 0.95 -14.56
CA ILE A 73 7.20 1.30 -14.94
C ILE A 73 6.72 2.46 -14.04
N PRO A 74 7.18 3.71 -14.28
CA PRO A 74 6.86 4.85 -13.44
C PRO A 74 5.35 5.15 -13.40
N GLY A 75 4.87 5.60 -12.24
CA GLY A 75 3.45 5.84 -12.03
C GLY A 75 3.08 6.11 -10.56
N PRO A 76 1.78 6.15 -10.23
CA PRO A 76 1.28 6.39 -8.89
C PRO A 76 1.75 5.32 -7.90
N ASN A 77 1.80 5.66 -6.60
CA ASN A 77 2.23 4.72 -5.58
C ASN A 77 1.10 3.74 -5.19
N SER A 78 -0.13 4.22 -5.07
CA SER A 78 -1.27 3.49 -4.50
C SER A 78 -2.59 3.88 -5.20
N PRO A 79 -2.75 3.71 -6.53
CA PRO A 79 -3.92 4.22 -7.24
C PRO A 79 -5.24 3.71 -6.63
N ILE A 80 -6.15 4.63 -6.31
CA ILE A 80 -7.32 4.36 -5.44
C ILE A 80 -8.26 3.25 -5.93
N LYS A 81 -8.41 3.09 -7.26
CA LYS A 81 -9.23 2.01 -7.84
C LYS A 81 -8.60 0.64 -7.62
N TRP A 82 -7.28 0.54 -7.71
CA TRP A 82 -6.53 -0.68 -7.43
C TRP A 82 -6.59 -1.06 -5.95
N VAL A 83 -6.53 -0.07 -5.05
CA VAL A 83 -6.73 -0.30 -3.60
C VAL A 83 -8.09 -0.97 -3.34
N ARG A 84 -9.15 -0.44 -3.94
CA ARG A 84 -10.49 -1.04 -3.86
C ARG A 84 -10.51 -2.46 -4.41
N GLU A 85 -9.95 -2.66 -5.61
CA GLU A 85 -9.89 -3.97 -6.26
C GLU A 85 -9.20 -5.00 -5.37
N CYS A 86 -8.08 -4.64 -4.72
CA CYS A 86 -7.38 -5.53 -3.80
C CYS A 86 -8.29 -5.98 -2.64
N VAL A 87 -9.03 -5.05 -2.03
CA VAL A 87 -9.98 -5.38 -0.95
C VAL A 87 -11.11 -6.26 -1.48
N GLU A 88 -11.68 -5.92 -2.63
CA GLU A 88 -12.82 -6.64 -3.21
C GLU A 88 -12.44 -8.05 -3.69
N LEU A 89 -11.22 -8.27 -4.18
CA LEU A 89 -10.74 -9.60 -4.56
C LEU A 89 -10.59 -10.52 -3.34
N LEU A 90 -10.15 -9.99 -2.19
CA LEU A 90 -10.04 -10.77 -0.94
C LEU A 90 -11.40 -10.94 -0.26
N ALA A 91 -12.19 -9.87 -0.18
CA ALA A 91 -13.45 -9.80 0.53
C ALA A 91 -14.51 -8.99 -0.26
N PRO A 92 -15.20 -9.61 -1.23
CA PRO A 92 -16.27 -8.97 -2.00
C PRO A 92 -17.46 -8.54 -1.15
N SER A 93 -18.14 -7.50 -1.64
CA SER A 93 -19.40 -7.01 -1.09
C SER A 93 -20.45 -8.13 -1.07
N GLY A 94 -21.25 -8.20 0.00
CA GLY A 94 -22.32 -9.18 0.11
C GLY A 94 -21.88 -10.61 0.42
N SER A 95 -20.60 -10.84 0.77
CA SER A 95 -20.18 -12.14 1.28
C SER A 95 -20.84 -12.43 2.65
N LYS A 96 -21.22 -13.70 2.87
CA LYS A 96 -22.00 -14.13 4.06
C LYS A 96 -21.32 -13.79 5.40
N SER A 97 -20.00 -13.67 5.42
CA SER A 97 -19.19 -13.52 6.64
C SER A 97 -18.63 -12.11 6.86
N ASN A 98 -18.92 -11.14 5.97
CA ASN A 98 -18.35 -9.78 5.96
C ASN A 98 -16.99 -9.66 6.68
N LEU A 99 -15.92 -10.15 6.04
CA LEU A 99 -14.58 -10.19 6.64
C LEU A 99 -13.76 -8.92 6.41
N ARG A 100 -14.35 -7.85 5.86
CA ARG A 100 -13.62 -6.62 5.50
C ARG A 100 -13.01 -5.91 6.72
N TYR A 101 -13.66 -5.99 7.88
CA TYR A 101 -13.14 -5.40 9.12
C TYR A 101 -11.79 -5.98 9.56
N LYS A 102 -11.42 -7.18 9.07
CA LYS A 102 -10.10 -7.78 9.33
C LYS A 102 -8.99 -7.23 8.43
N ILE A 103 -9.33 -6.52 7.35
CA ILE A 103 -8.34 -5.98 6.41
C ILE A 103 -7.93 -4.58 6.89
N LEU A 104 -6.63 -4.34 6.99
CA LEU A 104 -6.02 -3.05 7.25
C LEU A 104 -5.37 -2.55 5.97
N VAL A 105 -6.04 -1.64 5.26
CA VAL A 105 -5.57 -1.07 3.99
C VAL A 105 -4.28 -0.27 4.23
N GLY A 106 -3.22 -0.63 3.51
CA GLY A 106 -1.92 0.01 3.59
C GLY A 106 -1.90 1.41 2.98
N LEU A 107 -1.38 2.37 3.74
CA LEU A 107 -1.13 3.74 3.34
C LEU A 107 0.37 4.02 3.39
N ASN A 108 0.95 4.41 2.26
CA ASN A 108 2.32 4.91 2.21
C ASN A 108 2.36 6.36 2.70
N PHE A 109 3.26 6.65 3.65
CA PHE A 109 3.59 8.01 4.10
C PHE A 109 4.85 8.56 3.43
N TYR A 110 5.55 7.73 2.66
CA TYR A 110 6.63 8.11 1.76
C TYR A 110 6.13 8.26 0.32
N GLY A 111 6.94 8.90 -0.51
CA GLY A 111 6.78 8.95 -1.96
C GLY A 111 7.95 8.32 -2.69
N TYR A 112 7.96 8.45 -4.01
CA TYR A 112 9.11 8.12 -4.86
C TYR A 112 9.47 9.28 -5.76
N ASP A 113 10.77 9.55 -5.85
CA ASP A 113 11.37 10.32 -6.93
C ASP A 113 11.88 9.35 -7.99
N LEU A 114 11.31 9.43 -9.19
CA LEU A 114 11.61 8.56 -10.32
C LEU A 114 12.27 9.37 -11.42
N VAL A 115 13.27 8.78 -12.08
CA VAL A 115 13.92 9.32 -13.27
C VAL A 115 13.62 8.37 -14.45
N PRO A 116 12.48 8.53 -15.15
CA PRO A 116 11.98 7.55 -16.12
C PRO A 116 12.99 7.17 -17.20
N ASN A 117 13.71 8.16 -17.74
CA ASN A 117 14.69 7.96 -18.82
C ASN A 117 15.91 7.13 -18.36
N GLN A 118 16.20 7.11 -17.05
CA GLN A 118 17.28 6.32 -16.48
C GLN A 118 16.80 4.99 -15.87
N ARG A 119 15.48 4.77 -15.77
CA ARG A 119 14.88 3.62 -15.07
C ARG A 119 15.41 3.49 -13.62
N SER A 120 15.61 4.64 -12.99
CA SER A 120 16.10 4.75 -11.62
C SER A 120 15.10 5.54 -10.78
N GLY A 121 15.25 5.42 -9.46
CA GLY A 121 14.42 6.15 -8.52
C GLY A 121 14.74 5.74 -7.09
N HIS A 122 14.27 6.55 -6.14
CA HIS A 122 14.48 6.32 -4.71
C HIS A 122 13.26 6.80 -3.91
N PRO A 123 13.04 6.23 -2.71
CA PRO A 123 11.99 6.73 -1.82
C PRO A 123 12.30 8.17 -1.38
N VAL A 124 11.23 8.92 -1.11
CA VAL A 124 11.26 10.31 -0.65
C VAL A 124 10.45 10.44 0.62
N LEU A 125 11.07 10.99 1.66
CA LEU A 125 10.43 11.31 2.94
C LEU A 125 9.87 12.74 2.94
N GLY A 126 8.95 13.05 3.84
CA GLY A 126 8.26 14.35 3.89
C GLY A 126 9.20 15.54 3.96
N HIS A 127 10.27 15.45 4.75
CA HIS A 127 11.26 16.51 4.86
C HIS A 127 12.10 16.68 3.57
N GLU A 128 12.31 15.62 2.79
CA GLU A 128 12.99 15.66 1.50
C GLU A 128 12.07 16.26 0.43
N PHE A 129 10.80 15.85 0.45
CA PHE A 129 9.77 16.40 -0.43
C PHE A 129 9.61 17.91 -0.25
N VAL A 130 9.57 18.40 0.99
CA VAL A 130 9.51 19.84 1.29
C VAL A 130 10.72 20.58 0.71
N ARG A 131 11.95 20.05 0.89
CA ARG A 131 13.17 20.65 0.31
C ARG A 131 13.13 20.68 -1.21
N MET A 132 12.61 19.63 -1.84
CA MET A 132 12.48 19.53 -3.28
C MET A 132 11.50 20.56 -3.84
N VAL A 133 10.34 20.72 -3.18
CA VAL A 133 9.33 21.72 -3.56
C VAL A 133 9.88 23.15 -3.40
N ASP A 134 10.60 23.41 -2.31
CA ASP A 134 11.23 24.73 -2.06
C ASP A 134 12.33 25.03 -3.09
N LYS A 135 13.13 24.04 -3.48
CA LYS A 135 14.22 24.21 -4.44
C LYS A 135 13.73 24.41 -5.88
N HIS A 136 12.74 23.63 -6.31
CA HIS A 136 12.35 23.54 -7.73
C HIS A 136 11.08 24.33 -8.06
N HIS A 137 10.31 24.76 -7.06
CA HIS A 137 9.02 25.43 -7.21
C HIS A 137 8.10 24.77 -8.28
N PRO A 138 7.91 23.43 -8.25
CA PRO A 138 7.20 22.74 -9.30
C PRO A 138 5.69 23.01 -9.25
N LYS A 139 5.00 22.73 -10.36
CA LYS A 139 3.53 22.72 -10.38
C LYS A 139 3.03 21.37 -9.85
N PHE A 140 2.15 21.42 -8.86
CA PHE A 140 1.43 20.24 -8.38
C PHE A 140 0.32 19.86 -9.37
N ARG A 141 0.33 18.61 -9.83
CA ARG A 141 -0.68 18.08 -10.74
C ARG A 141 -1.48 17.00 -10.04
N TRP A 142 -2.79 17.14 -10.04
CA TRP A 142 -3.71 16.12 -9.50
C TRP A 142 -4.15 15.17 -10.60
N ASN A 143 -3.98 13.87 -10.36
CA ASN A 143 -4.59 12.83 -11.18
C ASN A 143 -5.83 12.27 -10.48
N SER A 144 -7.01 12.49 -11.06
CA SER A 144 -8.29 12.04 -10.48
C SER A 144 -8.52 10.53 -10.59
N GLU A 145 -7.89 9.85 -11.54
CA GLU A 145 -8.04 8.39 -11.70
C GLU A 145 -7.28 7.62 -10.62
N TRP A 146 -6.10 8.13 -10.24
CA TRP A 146 -5.25 7.55 -9.20
C TRP A 146 -5.58 8.10 -7.82
N ALA A 147 -6.19 9.29 -7.76
CA ALA A 147 -6.35 10.11 -6.57
C ALA A 147 -5.00 10.41 -5.88
N GLU A 148 -4.03 10.84 -6.68
CA GLU A 148 -2.68 11.21 -6.25
C GLU A 148 -2.22 12.51 -6.91
N HIS A 149 -1.37 13.25 -6.19
CA HIS A 149 -0.60 14.33 -6.78
C HIS A 149 0.74 13.80 -7.29
N TYR A 150 1.26 14.49 -8.30
CA TYR A 150 2.65 14.36 -8.70
C TYR A 150 3.23 15.73 -9.06
N ILE A 151 4.55 15.82 -8.99
CA ILE A 151 5.33 16.98 -9.43
C ILE A 151 6.37 16.52 -10.46
N GLU A 152 6.76 17.43 -11.34
CA GLU A 152 7.78 17.21 -12.36
C GLU A 152 8.78 18.35 -12.29
N PHE A 153 10.07 18.04 -12.42
CA PHE A 153 11.14 19.04 -12.53
C PHE A 153 12.34 18.46 -13.27
N GLU A 154 13.25 19.32 -13.70
CA GLU A 154 14.54 18.94 -14.29
C GLU A 154 15.66 19.20 -13.27
N ASP A 155 16.60 18.26 -13.15
CA ASP A 155 17.80 18.43 -12.31
C ASP A 155 18.87 19.30 -13.03
N SER A 156 19.95 19.65 -12.34
CA SER A 156 21.05 20.44 -12.91
C SER A 156 21.81 19.73 -14.03
N SER A 157 21.60 18.43 -14.22
CA SER A 157 22.21 17.58 -15.24
C SER A 157 21.28 17.34 -16.42
N GLY A 158 20.09 17.94 -16.44
CA GLY A 158 19.12 17.81 -17.53
C GLY A 158 18.25 16.55 -17.44
N HIS A 159 18.22 15.85 -16.30
CA HIS A 159 17.35 14.69 -16.12
C HIS A 159 15.96 15.12 -15.66
N GLU A 160 14.95 14.52 -16.27
CA GLU A 160 13.55 14.71 -15.89
C GLU A 160 13.19 13.81 -14.71
N HIS A 161 12.71 14.43 -13.63
CA HIS A 161 12.20 13.77 -12.44
C HIS A 161 10.67 13.82 -12.41
N VAL A 162 10.06 12.74 -11.96
CA VAL A 162 8.63 12.68 -11.64
C VAL A 162 8.47 12.13 -10.24
N VAL A 163 7.85 12.91 -9.36
CA VAL A 163 7.73 12.57 -7.94
C VAL A 163 6.28 12.38 -7.56
N TYR A 164 6.00 11.21 -7.00
CA TYR A 164 4.70 10.83 -6.44
C TYR A 164 4.84 10.82 -4.93
N PHE A 165 4.28 11.81 -4.26
CA PHE A 165 4.27 11.91 -2.80
C PHE A 165 2.83 12.12 -2.31
N PRO A 166 2.39 11.46 -1.23
CA PRO A 166 1.05 11.65 -0.70
C PRO A 166 0.78 13.13 -0.39
N SER A 167 -0.45 13.57 -0.60
CA SER A 167 -0.93 14.87 -0.12
C SER A 167 -2.08 14.67 0.86
N THR A 168 -2.41 15.70 1.63
CA THR A 168 -3.58 15.66 2.53
C THR A 168 -4.84 15.20 1.80
N LEU A 169 -5.05 15.66 0.54
CA LEU A 169 -6.17 15.21 -0.28
C LEU A 169 -6.08 13.72 -0.65
N SER A 170 -4.90 13.21 -1.02
CA SER A 170 -4.77 11.80 -1.39
C SER A 170 -4.98 10.87 -0.19
N ILE A 171 -4.53 11.28 1.01
CA ILE A 171 -4.79 10.59 2.27
C ILE A 171 -6.29 10.61 2.58
N ALA A 172 -6.93 11.79 2.58
CA ALA A 172 -8.36 11.93 2.85
C ALA A 172 -9.23 11.05 1.94
N ARG A 173 -8.89 10.95 0.65
CA ARG A 173 -9.58 10.08 -0.31
C ARG A 173 -9.47 8.60 0.04
N ARG A 174 -8.31 8.15 0.55
CA ARG A 174 -8.11 6.77 0.99
C ARG A 174 -8.83 6.48 2.30
N ILE A 175 -8.87 7.44 3.23
CA ILE A 175 -9.68 7.31 4.46
C ILE A 175 -11.16 7.19 4.11
N SER A 176 -11.68 8.01 3.19
CA SER A 176 -13.07 7.87 2.70
C SER A 176 -13.33 6.50 2.07
N LEU A 177 -12.39 5.98 1.27
CA LEU A 177 -12.48 4.64 0.68
C LEU A 177 -12.53 3.55 1.76
N VAL A 178 -11.67 3.63 2.77
CA VAL A 178 -11.60 2.65 3.86
C VAL A 178 -12.89 2.64 4.68
N GLN A 179 -13.46 3.82 4.96
CA GLN A 179 -14.76 3.95 5.61
C GLN A 179 -15.89 3.35 4.77
N GLU A 180 -15.89 3.60 3.45
CA GLU A 180 -16.86 3.04 2.51
C GLU A 180 -16.78 1.50 2.46
N LEU A 181 -15.56 0.96 2.45
CA LEU A 181 -15.32 -0.48 2.38
C LEU A 181 -15.54 -1.17 3.73
N GLY A 182 -15.53 -0.46 4.85
CA GLY A 182 -15.63 -1.03 6.19
C GLY A 182 -14.36 -1.80 6.59
N THR A 183 -13.19 -1.29 6.20
CA THR A 183 -11.87 -1.83 6.56
C THR A 183 -11.20 -0.97 7.64
N GLY A 184 -10.05 -1.40 8.15
CA GLY A 184 -9.12 -0.54 8.90
C GLY A 184 -8.02 0.02 8.00
N ILE A 185 -7.02 0.66 8.62
CA ILE A 185 -5.81 1.17 7.96
C ILE A 185 -4.54 0.58 8.59
N SER A 186 -3.48 0.50 7.80
CA SER A 186 -2.09 0.29 8.25
C SER A 186 -1.20 1.34 7.59
N ILE A 187 -0.26 1.94 8.32
CA ILE A 187 0.56 3.05 7.81
C ILE A 187 2.02 2.63 7.74
N TRP A 188 2.64 2.81 6.57
CA TRP A 188 4.07 2.60 6.35
C TRP A 188 4.75 3.93 5.98
N GLU A 189 5.54 4.54 6.86
CA GLU A 189 5.54 4.36 8.32
C GLU A 189 5.40 5.71 9.03
N ILE A 190 5.17 5.67 10.34
CA ILE A 190 5.13 6.86 11.18
C ILE A 190 6.50 7.56 11.12
N GLY A 191 6.51 8.86 10.85
CA GLY A 191 7.73 9.67 10.72
C GLY A 191 8.24 9.87 9.29
N GLN A 192 7.66 9.19 8.30
CA GLN A 192 8.01 9.41 6.88
C GLN A 192 7.15 10.49 6.21
N GLY A 193 5.94 10.73 6.73
CA GLY A 193 4.96 11.64 6.14
C GLY A 193 5.06 13.09 6.62
N LEU A 194 3.98 13.84 6.40
CA LEU A 194 3.81 15.20 6.91
C LEU A 194 2.79 15.20 8.06
N ASP A 195 2.93 16.14 9.00
CA ASP A 195 2.03 16.26 10.16
C ASP A 195 0.55 16.38 9.74
N SER A 196 0.29 17.04 8.62
CA SER A 196 -1.07 17.21 8.06
C SER A 196 -1.74 15.89 7.64
N PHE A 197 -1.01 14.78 7.52
CA PHE A 197 -1.61 13.48 7.24
C PHE A 197 -2.35 12.93 8.45
N TYR A 198 -1.86 13.18 9.66
CA TYR A 198 -2.49 12.71 10.90
C TYR A 198 -3.82 13.40 11.17
N GLU A 199 -4.01 14.63 10.68
CA GLU A 199 -5.29 15.36 10.77
C GLU A 199 -6.42 14.72 9.95
N GLN A 200 -6.09 13.75 9.08
CA GLN A 200 -7.06 13.03 8.24
C GLN A 200 -7.48 11.68 8.83
N LEU A 201 -6.80 11.20 9.89
CA LEU A 201 -7.06 9.92 10.54
C LEU A 201 -8.17 10.05 11.59
#